data_AF-A0A5Q2RQF5-F1
#
_entry.id   AF-A0A5Q2RQF5-F1
#
_cell.length_a   1.000
_cell.length_b   1.000
_cell.length_c   1.000
_cell.angle_alpha   90.00
_cell.angle_beta   90.00
_cell.angle_gamma   90.00
#
_symmetry.space_group_name_H-M   'P 1'
#
loop_
_entity.id
_entity.type
_entity.pdbx_description
1 polymer ?
#
loop_
_entity_poly.entity_id
_entity_poly.type
_entity_poly.pdbx_seq_one_letter_code
_entity_poly.pdbx_strand_id
1 'polypeptide(L)'
;MSPSRGSVGSTVPAADLRGTNVSEPVIAQLATEWATIDELCTSLAPTDWDRPTDCPGWTVRDLVSHMIGTERMLLGDAAPPAPGAVGEHVRNPIGEANEAWVDARRGLSGDEVLAEFREVTNRRLEELNALTPEDFDRVGFTPEGEGPYRRFMEIRLFDCWEHEQDIRRAVARPGHLDGPIAAAAVQKVAAAAGYVVGKKAGAPDGSTVVFEVHGPVELTVPVAVEGRARVLEDAPADPTATIRLDTEVYNALGCGRWSGEQAMASGRVELAGDTELARRVVDNMAFTI
;
A
#
# COMPACT_ATOMS: atom_id res chain seq x y z
N MET A 1 16.94 0.31 -68.59
CA MET A 1 17.94 1.06 -67.80
C MET A 1 17.35 1.34 -66.44
N SER A 2 17.72 0.54 -65.44
CA SER A 2 17.30 0.70 -64.05
C SER A 2 18.21 1.72 -63.35
N PRO A 3 17.70 2.53 -62.40
CA PRO A 3 18.51 3.04 -61.32
C PRO A 3 18.18 2.28 -60.03
N SER A 4 19.17 1.49 -59.60
CA SER A 4 19.34 1.00 -58.24
C SER A 4 19.36 2.19 -57.27
N ARG A 5 18.57 2.12 -56.20
CA ARG A 5 18.77 2.95 -55.00
C ARG A 5 19.01 2.01 -53.83
N GLY A 6 20.24 2.09 -53.32
CA GLY A 6 20.78 1.24 -52.28
C GLY A 6 20.08 1.43 -50.94
N SER A 7 19.92 0.30 -50.26
CA SER A 7 19.64 0.21 -48.84
C SER A 7 20.81 0.83 -48.06
N VAL A 8 20.55 1.90 -47.31
CA VAL A 8 21.47 2.41 -46.30
C VAL A 8 21.07 1.76 -44.99
N GLY A 9 21.72 0.64 -44.67
CA GLY A 9 21.68 0.04 -43.34
C GLY A 9 22.40 0.96 -42.37
N SER A 10 21.66 1.73 -41.60
CA SER A 10 22.18 2.43 -40.42
C SER A 10 22.09 1.47 -39.24
N THR A 11 23.14 0.70 -39.01
CA THR A 11 23.34 -0.03 -37.76
C THR A 11 23.74 0.96 -36.68
N VAL A 12 22.79 1.33 -35.83
CA VAL A 12 23.08 1.99 -34.55
C VAL A 12 23.89 0.98 -33.72
N PRO A 13 25.09 1.32 -33.22
CA PRO A 13 25.82 0.40 -32.37
C PRO A 13 25.02 0.19 -31.08
N ALA A 14 24.88 -1.07 -30.66
CA ALA A 14 24.32 -1.40 -29.36
C ALA A 14 25.20 -0.73 -28.29
N ALA A 15 24.63 0.23 -27.57
CA ALA A 15 25.27 0.80 -26.40
C ALA A 15 25.39 -0.30 -25.36
N ASP A 16 26.62 -0.59 -24.96
CA ASP A 16 26.94 -1.43 -23.80
C ASP A 16 26.41 -0.71 -22.55
N LEU A 17 25.22 -1.09 -22.09
CA LEU A 17 24.57 -0.55 -20.88
C LEU A 17 25.11 -1.18 -19.58
N ARG A 18 26.33 -1.73 -19.60
CA ARG A 18 27.02 -2.12 -18.37
C ARG A 18 27.55 -0.87 -17.69
N GLY A 19 26.74 -0.29 -16.79
CA GLY A 19 27.22 0.66 -15.80
C GLY A 19 26.42 1.94 -15.58
N THR A 20 25.18 2.05 -16.05
CA THR A 20 24.29 3.11 -15.52
C THR A 20 23.70 2.61 -14.20
N ASN A 21 24.17 3.16 -13.09
CA ASN A 21 23.55 2.99 -11.78
C ASN A 21 22.16 3.65 -11.83
N VAL A 22 21.16 2.92 -12.32
CA VAL A 22 19.77 3.39 -12.29
C VAL A 22 19.34 3.26 -10.84
N SER A 23 19.29 4.39 -10.13
CA SER A 23 18.76 4.43 -8.77
C SER A 23 17.35 3.84 -8.79
N GLU A 24 17.11 2.94 -7.85
CA GLU A 24 15.82 2.33 -7.62
C GLU A 24 14.78 3.42 -7.27
N PRO A 25 13.71 3.61 -8.09
CA PRO A 25 12.75 4.68 -7.85
C PRO A 25 12.09 4.62 -6.47
N VAL A 26 11.91 3.39 -5.96
CA VAL A 26 11.30 3.14 -4.65
C VAL A 26 12.11 3.72 -3.49
N ILE A 27 13.44 3.88 -3.63
CA ILE A 27 14.28 4.50 -2.59
C ILE A 27 13.89 5.98 -2.40
N ALA A 28 13.77 6.73 -3.50
CA ALA A 28 13.39 8.14 -3.45
C ALA A 28 11.95 8.33 -2.95
N GLN A 29 11.06 7.41 -3.29
CA GLN A 29 9.68 7.40 -2.81
C GLN A 29 9.61 7.13 -1.31
N LEU A 30 10.32 6.12 -0.79
CA LEU A 30 10.40 5.85 0.64
C LEU A 30 11.03 7.01 1.41
N ALA A 31 12.07 7.65 0.87
CA ALA A 31 12.68 8.82 1.49
C ALA A 31 11.69 9.99 1.62
N THR A 32 10.89 10.21 0.58
CA THR A 32 9.86 11.26 0.58
C THR A 32 8.74 10.91 1.56
N GLU A 33 8.25 9.67 1.54
CA GLU A 33 7.21 9.17 2.43
C GLU A 33 7.61 9.32 3.91
N TRP A 34 8.81 8.85 4.28
CA TRP A 34 9.29 8.98 5.66
C TRP A 34 9.48 10.45 6.08
N ALA A 35 9.88 11.33 5.17
CA ALA A 35 9.95 12.76 5.45
C ALA A 35 8.55 13.38 5.66
N THR A 36 7.54 12.95 4.89
CA THR A 36 6.15 13.40 5.06
C THR A 36 5.55 12.93 6.39
N ILE A 37 5.81 11.68 6.78
CA ILE A 37 5.44 11.15 8.10
C ILE A 37 6.14 11.93 9.21
N ASP A 38 7.43 12.22 9.08
CA ASP A 38 8.18 13.01 10.06
C ASP A 38 7.60 14.41 10.26
N GLU A 39 7.26 15.10 9.17
CA GLU A 39 6.63 16.41 9.20
C GLU A 39 5.25 16.36 9.89
N LEU A 40 4.42 15.37 9.53
CA LEU A 40 3.13 15.15 10.17
C LEU A 40 3.30 14.92 11.69
N CYS A 41 4.19 14.00 12.07
CA CYS A 41 4.48 13.65 13.46
C CYS A 41 5.05 14.82 14.27
N THR A 42 5.88 15.67 13.65
CA THR A 42 6.43 16.88 14.29
C THR A 42 5.35 17.88 14.65
N SER A 43 4.25 17.92 13.89
CA SER A 43 3.13 18.82 14.13
C SER A 43 2.12 18.31 15.17
N LEU A 44 2.31 17.10 15.71
CA LEU A 44 1.37 16.48 16.65
C LEU A 44 1.49 17.10 18.04
N ALA A 45 0.35 17.30 18.70
CA ALA A 45 0.33 17.57 20.14
C ALA A 45 0.65 16.28 20.91
N PRO A 46 1.17 16.35 22.16
CA PRO A 46 1.45 15.15 22.96
C PRO A 46 0.25 14.20 23.09
N THR A 47 -0.97 14.73 23.20
CA THR A 47 -2.22 13.95 23.29
C THR A 47 -2.64 13.30 21.98
N ASP A 48 -2.13 13.74 20.83
CA ASP A 48 -2.47 13.14 19.53
C ASP A 48 -1.87 11.74 19.40
N TRP A 49 -0.72 11.49 20.03
CA TRP A 49 -0.03 10.21 19.98
C TRP A 49 -0.83 9.04 20.57
N ASP A 50 -1.71 9.33 21.54
CA ASP A 50 -2.57 8.33 22.20
C ASP A 50 -3.95 8.20 21.53
N ARG A 51 -4.19 8.90 20.42
CA ARG A 51 -5.48 8.77 19.71
C ARG A 51 -5.60 7.39 19.08
N PRO A 52 -6.76 6.72 19.22
CA PRO A 52 -7.02 5.49 18.51
C PRO A 52 -7.08 5.75 16.99
N THR A 53 -6.71 4.75 16.22
CA THR A 53 -6.70 4.79 14.76
C THR A 53 -7.71 3.81 14.20
N ASP A 54 -7.88 3.80 12.88
CA ASP A 54 -8.71 2.80 12.20
C ASP A 54 -8.05 1.41 12.19
N CYS A 55 -6.78 1.29 12.60
CA CYS A 55 -6.16 0.00 12.93
C CYS A 55 -6.61 -0.45 14.32
N PRO A 56 -7.38 -1.54 14.46
CA PRO A 56 -7.92 -1.94 15.75
C PRO A 56 -6.83 -2.20 16.78
N GLY A 57 -6.97 -1.57 17.96
CA GLY A 57 -6.02 -1.71 19.06
C GLY A 57 -4.77 -0.84 18.95
N TRP A 58 -4.59 -0.10 17.85
CA TRP A 58 -3.41 0.73 17.62
C TRP A 58 -3.73 2.22 17.72
N THR A 59 -2.91 2.92 18.48
CA THR A 59 -2.85 4.38 18.54
C THR A 59 -1.91 4.93 17.46
N VAL A 60 -1.88 6.27 17.30
CA VAL A 60 -0.88 6.94 16.45
C VAL A 60 0.55 6.52 16.82
N ARG A 61 0.85 6.38 18.12
CA ARG A 61 2.14 5.87 18.61
C ARG A 61 2.42 4.46 18.13
N ASP A 62 1.43 3.58 18.17
CA ASP A 62 1.59 2.19 17.75
C ASP A 62 1.87 2.09 16.25
N LEU A 63 1.24 2.92 15.41
CA LEU A 63 1.51 2.96 13.96
C LEU A 63 2.95 3.37 13.65
N VAL A 64 3.45 4.44 14.29
CA VAL A 64 4.86 4.86 14.10
C VAL A 64 5.80 3.79 14.65
N SER A 65 5.45 3.15 15.76
CA SER A 65 6.23 2.06 16.35
C SER A 65 6.31 0.82 15.46
N HIS A 66 5.23 0.49 14.74
CA HIS A 66 5.19 -0.58 13.74
C HIS A 66 6.15 -0.28 12.57
N MET A 67 6.13 0.96 12.06
CA MET A 67 7.05 1.37 11.00
C MET A 67 8.51 1.28 11.45
N ILE A 68 8.83 1.75 12.67
CA ILE A 68 10.17 1.57 13.26
C ILE A 68 10.54 0.09 13.35
N GLY A 69 9.63 -0.74 13.86
CA GLY A 69 9.85 -2.17 14.03
C GLY A 69 10.20 -2.89 12.74
N THR A 70 9.44 -2.60 11.67
CA THR A 70 9.70 -3.18 10.35
C THR A 70 11.05 -2.76 9.80
N GLU A 71 11.41 -1.49 9.94
CA GLU A 71 12.71 -0.99 9.49
C GLU A 71 13.88 -1.55 10.32
N ARG A 72 13.72 -1.74 11.64
CA ARG A 72 14.72 -2.43 12.47
C ARG A 72 14.90 -3.89 12.08
N MET A 73 13.80 -4.59 11.83
CA MET A 73 13.85 -5.97 11.32
C MET A 73 14.62 -6.02 9.99
N LEU A 74 14.39 -5.07 9.08
CA LEU A 74 15.10 -4.99 7.80
C LEU A 74 16.60 -4.66 7.96
N LEU A 75 16.97 -3.90 8.99
CA LEU A 75 18.37 -3.70 9.40
C LEU A 75 19.01 -4.95 10.05
N GLY A 76 18.22 -6.00 10.30
CA GLY A 76 18.68 -7.24 10.93
C GLY A 76 18.73 -7.19 12.46
N ASP A 77 18.08 -6.21 13.10
CA ASP A 77 17.97 -6.16 14.55
C ASP A 77 17.16 -7.36 15.07
N ALA A 78 17.54 -7.88 16.24
CA ALA A 78 16.77 -8.94 16.89
C ALA A 78 15.41 -8.41 17.36
N ALA A 79 14.36 -9.21 17.15
CA ALA A 79 13.01 -8.87 17.63
C ALA A 79 12.98 -8.71 19.16
N PRO A 80 12.20 -7.75 19.69
CA PRO A 80 11.94 -7.67 21.12
C PRO A 80 11.25 -8.93 21.64
N PRO A 81 11.23 -9.15 22.97
CA PRO A 81 10.42 -10.20 23.58
C PRO A 81 8.95 -10.06 23.17
N ALA A 82 8.28 -11.20 22.96
CA ALA A 82 6.84 -11.20 22.71
C ALA A 82 6.08 -10.58 23.90
N PRO A 83 5.02 -9.81 23.65
CA PRO A 83 4.19 -9.25 24.70
C PRO A 83 3.44 -10.36 25.44
N GLY A 84 3.03 -10.10 26.68
CA GLY A 84 2.38 -11.10 27.52
C GLY A 84 1.01 -11.55 26.98
N ALA A 85 0.11 -10.61 26.71
CA ALA A 85 -1.19 -10.87 26.10
C ALA A 85 -1.41 -9.88 24.96
N VAL A 86 -1.92 -10.38 23.83
CA VAL A 86 -2.31 -9.59 22.66
C VAL A 86 -3.83 -9.48 22.57
N GLY A 87 -4.33 -8.42 21.90
CA GLY A 87 -5.77 -8.20 21.73
C GLY A 87 -6.41 -9.10 20.67
N GLU A 88 -7.75 -9.11 20.62
CA GLU A 88 -8.55 -9.90 19.66
C GLU A 88 -8.32 -9.52 18.19
N HIS A 89 -7.67 -8.38 17.95
CA HIS A 89 -7.28 -7.92 16.62
C HIS A 89 -6.11 -8.73 16.04
N VAL A 90 -5.32 -9.40 16.87
CA VAL A 90 -4.20 -10.24 16.42
C VAL A 90 -4.73 -11.62 16.02
N ARG A 91 -4.70 -11.89 14.71
CA ARG A 91 -5.34 -13.08 14.12
C ARG A 91 -4.38 -13.97 13.34
N ASN A 92 -3.11 -13.60 13.26
CA ASN A 92 -2.12 -14.29 12.44
C ASN A 92 -0.68 -14.07 12.97
N PRO A 93 0.29 -14.90 12.57
CA PRO A 93 1.67 -14.81 13.04
C PRO A 93 2.40 -13.50 12.69
N ILE A 94 2.03 -12.84 11.59
CA ILE A 94 2.60 -11.52 11.23
C ILE A 94 2.13 -10.47 12.22
N GLY A 95 0.85 -10.48 12.58
CA GLY A 95 0.28 -9.61 13.63
C GLY A 95 0.97 -9.83 14.98
N GLU A 96 1.21 -11.09 15.36
CA GLU A 96 1.95 -11.41 16.61
C GLU A 96 3.37 -10.84 16.58
N ALA A 97 4.07 -10.95 15.44
CA ALA A 97 5.41 -10.40 15.27
C ALA A 97 5.42 -8.86 15.34
N ASN A 98 4.43 -8.20 14.75
CA ASN A 98 4.29 -6.75 14.81
C ASN A 98 4.06 -6.25 16.24
N GLU A 99 3.24 -6.95 17.04
CA GLU A 99 2.96 -6.55 18.42
C GLU A 99 4.21 -6.51 19.31
N ALA A 100 5.20 -7.39 19.10
CA ALA A 100 6.45 -7.32 19.87
C ALA A 100 7.21 -6.00 19.63
N TRP A 101 7.23 -5.51 18.39
CA TRP A 101 7.85 -4.23 18.06
C TRP A 101 7.03 -3.03 18.55
N VAL A 102 5.70 -3.13 18.47
CA VAL A 102 4.78 -2.07 18.92
C VAL A 102 4.84 -1.94 20.45
N ASP A 103 4.70 -3.05 21.18
CA ASP A 103 4.65 -3.07 22.64
C ASP A 103 5.92 -2.48 23.28
N ALA A 104 7.08 -2.74 22.67
CA ALA A 104 8.37 -2.20 23.10
C ALA A 104 8.41 -0.66 23.20
N ARG A 105 7.47 0.06 22.55
CA ARG A 105 7.43 1.52 22.49
C ARG A 105 6.19 2.16 23.12
N ARG A 106 5.23 1.36 23.61
CA ARG A 106 4.01 1.88 24.26
C ARG A 106 4.29 2.72 25.50
N GLY A 107 5.43 2.47 26.18
CA GLY A 107 5.87 3.24 27.34
C GLY A 107 6.62 4.53 27.01
N LEU A 108 6.94 4.80 25.74
CA LEU A 108 7.72 5.96 25.31
C LEU A 108 6.83 7.15 24.98
N SER A 109 7.34 8.36 25.21
CA SER A 109 6.71 9.60 24.74
C SER A 109 6.70 9.70 23.22
N GLY A 110 5.84 10.57 22.68
CA GLY A 110 5.76 10.77 21.23
C GLY A 110 7.08 11.28 20.65
N ASP A 111 7.75 12.16 21.38
CA ASP A 111 9.05 12.72 20.99
C ASP A 111 10.15 11.65 20.94
N GLU A 112 10.16 10.71 21.89
CA GLU A 112 11.10 9.57 21.90
C GLU A 112 10.85 8.64 20.71
N VAL A 113 9.58 8.32 20.42
CA VAL A 113 9.21 7.50 19.26
C VAL A 113 9.58 8.20 17.95
N LEU A 114 9.33 9.50 17.82
CA LEU A 114 9.69 10.27 16.62
C LEU A 114 11.22 10.38 16.44
N ALA A 115 11.96 10.59 17.54
CA ALA A 115 13.43 10.61 17.49
C ALA A 115 14.00 9.27 17.01
N GLU A 116 13.42 8.16 17.47
CA GLU A 116 13.79 6.83 17.00
C GLU A 116 13.40 6.58 15.53
N PHE A 117 12.20 7.00 15.12
CA PHE A 117 11.78 6.92 13.72
C PHE A 117 12.78 7.60 12.79
N ARG A 118 13.24 8.80 13.13
CA ARG A 118 14.28 9.53 12.39
C ARG A 118 15.60 8.76 12.34
N GLU A 119 16.05 8.20 13.47
CA GLU A 119 17.32 7.44 13.52
C GLU A 119 17.28 6.21 12.61
N VAL A 120 16.22 5.41 12.74
CA VAL A 120 16.09 4.15 12.02
C VAL A 120 15.87 4.38 10.52
N THR A 121 15.01 5.32 10.12
CA THR A 121 14.75 5.61 8.70
C THR A 121 15.98 6.20 8.01
N ASN A 122 16.78 7.02 8.68
CA ASN A 122 18.06 7.50 8.12
C ASN A 122 19.03 6.35 7.86
N ARG A 123 19.21 5.42 8.82
CA ARG A 123 20.05 4.23 8.63
C ARG A 123 19.54 3.34 7.49
N ARG A 124 18.22 3.17 7.39
CA ARG A 124 17.61 2.44 6.28
C ARG A 124 17.85 3.10 4.93
N LEU A 125 17.75 4.42 4.85
CA LEU A 125 18.09 5.15 3.61
C LEU A 125 19.56 4.96 3.24
N GLU A 126 20.48 5.04 4.20
CA GLU A 126 21.90 4.76 3.95
C GLU A 126 22.11 3.34 3.41
N GLU A 127 21.49 2.33 4.03
CA GLU A 127 21.56 0.94 3.58
C GLU A 127 20.98 0.77 2.17
N LEU A 128 19.77 1.27 1.92
CA LEU A 128 19.10 1.18 0.62
C LEU A 128 19.91 1.83 -0.50
N ASN A 129 20.54 2.98 -0.24
CA ASN A 129 21.39 3.66 -1.22
C ASN A 129 22.71 2.92 -1.50
N ALA A 130 23.13 2.01 -0.62
CA ALA A 130 24.31 1.18 -0.80
C ALA A 130 24.03 -0.12 -1.57
N LEU A 131 22.76 -0.52 -1.72
CA LEU A 131 22.37 -1.73 -2.44
C LEU A 131 22.55 -1.57 -3.95
N THR A 132 22.89 -2.68 -4.60
CA THR A 132 23.01 -2.76 -6.06
C THR A 132 21.70 -3.22 -6.70
N PRO A 133 21.53 -3.04 -8.03
CA PRO A 133 20.37 -3.62 -8.73
C PRO A 133 20.23 -5.15 -8.53
N GLU A 134 21.35 -5.88 -8.44
CA GLU A 134 21.34 -7.33 -8.18
C GLU A 134 20.79 -7.66 -6.78
N ASP A 135 21.11 -6.85 -5.77
CA ASP A 135 20.55 -7.00 -4.43
C ASP A 135 19.01 -6.80 -4.43
N PHE A 136 18.51 -5.86 -5.23
CA PHE A 136 17.08 -5.61 -5.40
C PHE A 136 16.34 -6.75 -6.11
N ASP A 137 17.04 -7.46 -7.00
CA ASP A 137 16.49 -8.61 -7.73
C ASP A 137 16.62 -9.92 -6.95
N ARG A 138 17.40 -9.93 -5.86
CA ARG A 138 17.55 -11.10 -4.98
C ARG A 138 16.21 -11.49 -4.39
N VAL A 139 15.84 -12.75 -4.62
CA VAL A 139 14.60 -13.34 -4.13
C VAL A 139 14.72 -13.69 -2.65
N GLY A 140 13.69 -13.35 -1.89
CA GLY A 140 13.57 -13.65 -0.47
C GLY A 140 12.13 -13.53 0.02
N PHE A 141 11.96 -13.48 1.34
CA PHE A 141 10.66 -13.29 1.95
C PHE A 141 10.09 -11.89 1.65
N THR A 142 8.80 -11.84 1.32
CA THR A 142 7.97 -10.62 1.38
C THR A 142 6.66 -10.94 2.12
N PRO A 143 5.93 -9.94 2.65
CA PRO A 143 4.62 -10.17 3.27
C PRO A 143 3.59 -10.84 2.35
N GLU A 144 3.75 -10.74 1.03
CA GLU A 144 2.87 -11.34 0.02
C GLU A 144 3.38 -12.70 -0.49
N GLY A 145 4.45 -13.24 0.10
CA GLY A 145 5.12 -14.48 -0.33
C GLY A 145 6.54 -14.25 -0.84
N GLU A 146 7.16 -15.28 -1.41
CA GLU A 146 8.52 -15.20 -1.93
C GLU A 146 8.58 -14.29 -3.17
N GLY A 147 9.53 -13.36 -3.21
CA GLY A 147 9.68 -12.38 -4.29
C GLY A 147 10.99 -11.60 -4.21
N PRO A 148 11.32 -10.81 -5.25
CA PRO A 148 12.52 -9.98 -5.24
C PRO A 148 12.44 -8.92 -4.14
N TYR A 149 13.57 -8.50 -3.58
CA TYR A 149 13.63 -7.48 -2.54
C TYR A 149 12.93 -6.17 -2.96
N ARG A 150 13.02 -5.80 -4.25
CA ARG A 150 12.24 -4.71 -4.85
C ARG A 150 10.75 -4.79 -4.53
N ARG A 151 10.16 -5.98 -4.62
CA ARG A 151 8.74 -6.19 -4.31
C ARG A 151 8.45 -5.89 -2.84
N PHE A 152 9.33 -6.29 -1.93
CA PHE A 152 9.20 -5.92 -0.53
C PHE A 152 9.23 -4.40 -0.37
N MET A 153 10.17 -3.69 -0.98
CA MET A 153 10.24 -2.23 -0.86
C MET A 153 9.00 -1.52 -1.41
N GLU A 154 8.38 -2.04 -2.48
CA GLU A 154 7.08 -1.53 -2.95
C GLU A 154 5.93 -1.78 -1.97
N ILE A 155 5.93 -2.93 -1.28
CA ILE A 155 4.96 -3.22 -0.22
C ILE A 155 5.19 -2.29 0.96
N ARG A 156 6.45 -2.03 1.33
CA ARG A 156 6.81 -1.08 2.39
C ARG A 156 6.34 0.33 2.08
N LEU A 157 6.48 0.79 0.83
CA LEU A 157 6.00 2.10 0.43
C LEU A 157 4.48 2.23 0.63
N PHE A 158 3.72 1.23 0.20
CA PHE A 158 2.27 1.18 0.41
C PHE A 158 1.91 1.15 1.91
N ASP A 159 2.60 0.33 2.70
CA ASP A 159 2.34 0.20 4.15
C ASP A 159 2.62 1.49 4.92
N CYS A 160 3.74 2.16 4.65
CA CYS A 160 4.04 3.47 5.23
C CYS A 160 2.99 4.51 4.85
N TRP A 161 2.63 4.59 3.56
CA TRP A 161 1.63 5.54 3.09
C TRP A 161 0.24 5.29 3.70
N GLU A 162 -0.20 4.03 3.79
CA GLU A 162 -1.49 3.73 4.44
C GLU A 162 -1.47 4.10 5.93
N HIS A 163 -0.36 3.85 6.62
CA HIS A 163 -0.23 4.24 8.03
C HIS A 163 -0.10 5.75 8.22
N GLU A 164 0.48 6.48 7.27
CA GLU A 164 0.35 7.94 7.22
C GLU A 164 -1.13 8.35 7.16
N GLN A 165 -1.92 7.73 6.28
CA GLN A 165 -3.35 8.01 6.18
C GLN A 165 -4.13 7.62 7.45
N ASP A 166 -3.79 6.51 8.09
CA ASP A 166 -4.34 6.11 9.39
C ASP A 166 -4.09 7.18 10.46
N ILE A 167 -2.87 7.74 10.53
CA ILE A 167 -2.53 8.84 11.44
C ILE A 167 -3.34 10.09 11.09
N ARG A 168 -3.36 10.49 9.82
CA ARG A 168 -4.10 11.67 9.34
C ARG A 168 -5.58 11.60 9.69
N ARG A 169 -6.23 10.45 9.53
CA ARG A 169 -7.63 10.22 9.93
C ARG A 169 -7.79 10.36 11.44
N ALA A 170 -6.94 9.71 12.24
CA ALA A 170 -6.98 9.77 13.69
C ALA A 170 -6.83 11.20 14.25
N VAL A 171 -6.08 12.07 13.56
CA VAL A 171 -5.86 13.46 13.97
C VAL A 171 -6.61 14.49 13.13
N ALA A 172 -7.54 14.05 12.27
CA ALA A 172 -8.34 14.90 11.38
C ALA A 172 -7.51 15.90 10.54
N ARG A 173 -6.37 15.46 10.00
CA ARG A 173 -5.47 16.24 9.12
C ARG A 173 -5.32 15.61 7.74
N PRO A 174 -6.34 15.71 6.86
CA PRO A 174 -6.26 15.14 5.51
C PRO A 174 -5.09 15.75 4.71
N GLY A 175 -4.46 14.94 3.86
CA GLY A 175 -3.33 15.37 3.02
C GLY A 175 -2.61 14.18 2.39
N HIS A 176 -1.71 14.45 1.45
CA HIS A 176 -0.89 13.43 0.76
C HIS A 176 -1.70 12.30 0.08
N LEU A 177 -2.88 12.65 -0.42
CA LEU A 177 -3.75 11.72 -1.17
C LEU A 177 -3.46 11.73 -2.69
N ASP A 178 -2.58 12.59 -3.17
CA ASP A 178 -2.19 12.72 -4.58
C ASP A 178 -0.69 12.43 -4.80
N GLY A 179 -0.28 12.51 -6.06
CA GLY A 179 1.11 12.33 -6.45
C GLY A 179 1.53 10.86 -6.63
N PRO A 180 2.82 10.63 -6.93
CA PRO A 180 3.30 9.31 -7.36
C PRO A 180 3.23 8.24 -6.26
N ILE A 181 3.36 8.63 -4.98
CA ILE A 181 3.31 7.68 -3.86
C ILE A 181 1.87 7.22 -3.64
N ALA A 182 0.92 8.16 -3.52
CA ALA A 182 -0.50 7.83 -3.42
C ALA A 182 -0.98 7.02 -4.62
N ALA A 183 -0.57 7.37 -5.84
CA ALA A 183 -0.90 6.59 -7.03
C ALA A 183 -0.34 5.16 -6.97
N ALA A 184 0.90 4.96 -6.51
CA ALA A 184 1.49 3.63 -6.35
C ALA A 184 0.76 2.81 -5.27
N ALA A 185 0.35 3.44 -4.17
CA ALA A 185 -0.40 2.80 -3.10
C ALA A 185 -1.80 2.37 -3.54
N VAL A 186 -2.55 3.26 -4.19
CA VAL A 186 -3.89 2.97 -4.75
C VAL A 186 -3.81 1.82 -5.77
N GLN A 187 -2.76 1.77 -6.58
CA GLN A 187 -2.54 0.68 -7.54
C GLN A 187 -2.31 -0.68 -6.87
N LYS A 188 -1.77 -0.74 -5.64
CA LYS A 188 -1.66 -2.00 -4.88
C LYS A 188 -3.04 -2.54 -4.51
N VAL A 189 -3.96 -1.67 -4.11
CA VAL A 189 -5.36 -2.05 -3.86
C VAL A 189 -6.03 -2.53 -5.15
N ALA A 190 -5.80 -1.83 -6.27
CA ALA A 190 -6.31 -2.22 -7.59
C ALA A 190 -5.82 -3.60 -8.05
N ALA A 191 -4.56 -3.94 -7.79
CA ALA A 191 -4.00 -5.25 -8.11
C ALA A 191 -4.71 -6.41 -7.38
N ALA A 192 -5.32 -6.14 -6.22
CA ALA A 192 -6.09 -7.12 -5.47
C ALA A 192 -7.55 -7.26 -5.95
N ALA A 193 -8.03 -6.40 -6.86
CA ALA A 193 -9.44 -6.33 -7.24
C ALA A 193 -9.99 -7.65 -7.81
N GLY A 194 -9.19 -8.39 -8.59
CA GLY A 194 -9.57 -9.72 -9.08
C GLY A 194 -9.81 -10.72 -7.93
N TYR A 195 -8.94 -10.73 -6.93
CA TYR A 195 -9.09 -11.58 -5.74
C TYR A 195 -10.34 -11.19 -4.94
N VAL A 196 -10.56 -9.89 -4.73
CA VAL A 196 -11.73 -9.35 -4.03
C VAL A 196 -13.03 -9.76 -4.73
N VAL A 197 -13.16 -9.42 -6.01
CA VAL A 197 -14.39 -9.67 -6.79
C VAL A 197 -14.67 -11.16 -6.95
N GLY A 198 -13.66 -11.94 -7.36
CA GLY A 198 -13.85 -13.36 -7.63
C GLY A 198 -13.96 -14.21 -6.37
N LYS A 199 -12.95 -14.13 -5.48
CA LYS A 199 -12.83 -15.07 -4.36
C LYS A 199 -13.53 -14.58 -3.10
N LYS A 200 -13.41 -13.31 -2.74
CA LYS A 200 -14.03 -12.80 -1.49
C LYS A 200 -15.52 -12.51 -1.66
N ALA A 201 -15.88 -11.80 -2.72
CA ALA A 201 -17.27 -11.41 -2.99
C ALA A 201 -18.07 -12.51 -3.70
N GLY A 202 -17.39 -13.50 -4.31
CA GLY A 202 -18.07 -14.61 -4.98
C GLY A 202 -18.91 -14.15 -6.18
N ALA A 203 -18.40 -13.20 -6.96
CA ALA A 203 -19.08 -12.71 -8.16
C ALA A 203 -19.36 -13.86 -9.14
N PRO A 204 -20.57 -13.97 -9.71
CA PRO A 204 -20.93 -15.06 -10.61
C PRO A 204 -20.03 -15.14 -11.85
N ASP A 205 -19.86 -16.34 -12.40
CA ASP A 205 -19.17 -16.52 -13.67
C ASP A 205 -19.90 -15.77 -14.80
N GLY A 206 -19.14 -15.12 -15.68
CA GLY A 206 -19.65 -14.23 -16.72
C GLY A 206 -19.98 -12.81 -16.27
N SER A 207 -19.85 -12.48 -14.99
CA SER A 207 -20.06 -11.10 -14.49
C SER A 207 -18.86 -10.19 -14.72
N THR A 208 -19.14 -8.89 -14.80
CA THR A 208 -18.13 -7.84 -14.83
C THR A 208 -18.42 -6.78 -13.76
N VAL A 209 -17.39 -6.42 -12.98
CA VAL A 209 -17.47 -5.38 -11.94
C VAL A 209 -16.47 -4.30 -12.28
N VAL A 210 -16.91 -3.05 -12.34
CA VAL A 210 -16.05 -1.90 -12.60
C VAL A 210 -15.97 -1.02 -11.36
N PHE A 211 -14.76 -0.79 -10.86
CA PHE A 211 -14.51 0.28 -9.89
C PHE A 211 -14.17 1.56 -10.64
N GLU A 212 -14.86 2.65 -10.31
CA GLU A 212 -14.53 4.00 -10.77
C GLU A 212 -14.10 4.83 -9.55
N VAL A 213 -12.79 4.87 -9.34
CA VAL A 213 -12.17 5.64 -8.25
C VAL A 213 -11.93 7.06 -8.75
N HIS A 214 -12.44 8.04 -8.01
CA HIS A 214 -12.33 9.47 -8.35
C HIS A 214 -11.67 10.28 -7.23
N GLY A 215 -11.30 11.52 -7.54
CA GLY A 215 -10.68 12.43 -6.58
C GLY A 215 -9.17 12.62 -6.84
N PRO A 216 -8.34 12.72 -5.79
CA PRO A 216 -6.90 12.97 -5.93
C PRO A 216 -6.14 11.95 -6.79
N VAL A 217 -6.55 10.68 -6.77
CA VAL A 217 -6.10 9.64 -7.69
C VAL A 217 -7.32 9.08 -8.42
N GLU A 218 -7.34 9.24 -9.74
CA GLU A 218 -8.38 8.70 -10.60
C GLU A 218 -7.95 7.39 -11.25
N LEU A 219 -8.85 6.40 -11.22
CA LEU A 219 -8.56 5.02 -11.62
C LEU A 219 -9.87 4.32 -12.03
N THR A 220 -9.83 3.57 -13.13
CA THR A 220 -10.89 2.63 -13.49
C THR A 220 -10.34 1.21 -13.43
N VAL A 221 -10.94 0.35 -12.59
CA VAL A 221 -10.54 -1.06 -12.44
C VAL A 221 -11.67 -1.97 -12.92
N PRO A 222 -11.67 -2.37 -14.20
CA PRO A 222 -12.60 -3.35 -14.70
C PRO A 222 -12.13 -4.77 -14.32
N VAL A 223 -13.03 -5.59 -13.79
CA VAL A 223 -12.78 -6.98 -13.42
C VAL A 223 -13.81 -7.87 -14.10
N ALA A 224 -13.36 -8.92 -14.77
CA ALA A 224 -14.23 -9.95 -15.34
C ALA A 224 -14.02 -11.29 -14.63
N VAL A 225 -15.11 -12.04 -14.44
CA VAL A 225 -15.09 -13.40 -13.92
C VAL A 225 -15.30 -14.39 -15.07
N GLU A 226 -14.25 -15.14 -15.40
CA GLU A 226 -14.29 -16.23 -16.39
C GLU A 226 -13.58 -17.46 -15.82
N GLY A 227 -14.27 -18.19 -14.95
CA GLY A 227 -13.74 -19.20 -14.05
C GLY A 227 -12.90 -18.60 -12.92
N ARG A 228 -11.91 -17.77 -13.26
CA ARG A 228 -11.12 -16.97 -12.32
C ARG A 228 -11.24 -15.49 -12.68
N ALA A 229 -11.49 -14.67 -11.66
CA ALA A 229 -11.55 -13.23 -11.83
C ALA A 229 -10.18 -12.63 -12.20
N ARG A 230 -10.18 -11.72 -13.16
CA ARG A 230 -8.99 -10.98 -13.63
C ARG A 230 -9.34 -9.52 -13.92
N VAL A 231 -8.37 -8.63 -13.69
CA VAL A 231 -8.47 -7.23 -14.12
C VAL A 231 -8.36 -7.19 -15.65
N LEU A 232 -9.18 -6.35 -16.30
CA LEU A 232 -9.15 -6.11 -17.73
C LEU A 232 -8.34 -4.83 -18.05
N GLU A 233 -7.90 -4.71 -19.30
CA GLU A 233 -7.30 -3.47 -19.79
C GLU A 233 -8.36 -2.38 -20.00
N ASP A 234 -9.49 -2.74 -20.61
CA ASP A 234 -10.60 -1.83 -20.91
C ASP A 234 -11.88 -2.23 -20.16
N ALA A 235 -12.65 -1.21 -19.76
CA ALA A 235 -13.96 -1.43 -19.17
C ALA A 235 -14.98 -1.88 -20.23
N PRO A 236 -15.84 -2.88 -19.93
CA PRO A 236 -16.93 -3.25 -20.83
C PRO A 236 -17.94 -2.11 -20.95
N ALA A 237 -18.59 -1.99 -22.11
CA ALA A 237 -19.58 -0.94 -22.35
C ALA A 237 -20.84 -1.07 -21.45
N ASP A 238 -21.17 -2.28 -21.03
CA ASP A 238 -22.31 -2.59 -20.16
C ASP A 238 -21.84 -3.53 -19.03
N PRO A 239 -21.22 -2.99 -17.96
CA PRO A 239 -20.75 -3.80 -16.85
C PRO A 239 -21.92 -4.34 -16.02
N THR A 240 -21.78 -5.55 -15.47
CA THR A 240 -22.80 -6.13 -14.57
C THR A 240 -23.04 -5.26 -13.34
N ALA A 241 -21.97 -4.74 -12.74
CA ALA A 241 -22.02 -3.82 -11.61
C ALA A 241 -20.95 -2.74 -11.74
N THR A 242 -21.27 -1.52 -11.28
CA THR A 242 -20.30 -0.43 -11.14
C THR A 242 -20.31 0.09 -9.72
N ILE A 243 -19.12 0.32 -9.18
CA ILE A 243 -18.89 0.88 -7.84
C ILE A 243 -18.08 2.16 -8.02
N ARG A 244 -18.70 3.31 -7.76
CA ARG A 244 -18.02 4.62 -7.80
C ARG A 244 -17.71 5.05 -6.39
N LEU A 245 -16.48 5.44 -6.11
CA LEU A 245 -16.07 5.88 -4.79
C LEU A 245 -14.82 6.76 -4.85
N ASP A 246 -14.61 7.59 -3.83
CA ASP A 246 -13.42 8.42 -3.78
C ASP A 246 -12.15 7.60 -3.43
N THR A 247 -10.97 8.18 -3.71
CA THR A 247 -9.66 7.57 -3.45
C THR A 247 -9.48 7.12 -2.00
N GLU A 248 -9.93 7.92 -1.02
CA GLU A 248 -9.73 7.63 0.40
C GLU A 248 -10.60 6.45 0.83
N VAL A 249 -11.88 6.44 0.44
CA VAL A 249 -12.82 5.35 0.73
C VAL A 249 -12.35 4.06 0.06
N TYR A 250 -11.81 4.14 -1.16
CA TYR A 250 -11.29 2.98 -1.88
C TYR A 250 -10.16 2.30 -1.10
N ASN A 251 -9.20 3.09 -0.61
CA ASN A 251 -8.09 2.59 0.18
C ASN A 251 -8.55 2.13 1.57
N ALA A 252 -9.38 2.90 2.27
CA ALA A 252 -9.87 2.52 3.60
C ALA A 252 -10.66 1.19 3.57
N LEU A 253 -11.47 0.95 2.54
CA LEU A 253 -12.13 -0.33 2.31
C LEU A 253 -11.14 -1.44 1.95
N GLY A 254 -10.22 -1.18 1.03
CA GLY A 254 -9.20 -2.14 0.59
C GLY A 254 -8.26 -2.59 1.72
N CYS A 255 -7.97 -1.70 2.65
CA CYS A 255 -7.13 -1.95 3.82
C CYS A 255 -7.95 -2.39 5.05
N GLY A 256 -9.28 -2.54 4.93
CA GLY A 256 -10.14 -3.00 6.02
C GLY A 256 -10.28 -2.04 7.20
N ARG A 257 -9.97 -0.75 6.99
CA ARG A 257 -10.15 0.32 7.98
C ARG A 257 -11.62 0.67 8.14
N TRP A 258 -12.37 0.65 7.04
CA TRP A 258 -13.79 0.96 7.01
C TRP A 258 -14.60 -0.27 6.65
N SER A 259 -15.75 -0.44 7.29
CA SER A 259 -16.79 -1.37 6.86
C SER A 259 -17.53 -0.84 5.64
N GLY A 260 -18.19 -1.72 4.90
CA GLY A 260 -19.08 -1.30 3.81
C GLY A 260 -20.20 -0.37 4.30
N GLU A 261 -20.72 -0.60 5.51
CA GLU A 261 -21.72 0.29 6.12
C GLU A 261 -21.16 1.70 6.35
N GLN A 262 -19.96 1.83 6.93
CA GLN A 262 -19.31 3.13 7.15
C GLN A 262 -19.06 3.86 5.82
N ALA A 263 -18.57 3.14 4.81
CA ALA A 263 -18.33 3.70 3.49
C ALA A 263 -19.62 4.21 2.84
N MET A 264 -20.70 3.43 2.87
CA MET A 264 -22.00 3.86 2.32
C MET A 264 -22.59 5.04 3.10
N ALA A 265 -22.48 5.04 4.43
CA ALA A 265 -22.95 6.13 5.29
C ALA A 265 -22.20 7.45 5.05
N SER A 266 -20.98 7.41 4.51
CA SER A 266 -20.22 8.61 4.16
C SER A 266 -20.83 9.40 3.00
N GLY A 267 -21.70 8.78 2.19
CA GLY A 267 -22.27 9.40 0.98
C GLY A 267 -21.30 9.52 -0.19
N ARG A 268 -20.12 8.89 -0.09
CA ARG A 268 -19.02 8.93 -1.08
C ARG A 268 -18.91 7.62 -1.87
N VAL A 269 -19.95 6.79 -1.84
CA VAL A 269 -20.06 5.54 -2.59
C VAL A 269 -21.37 5.52 -3.35
N GLU A 270 -21.30 5.24 -4.65
CA GLU A 270 -22.44 5.05 -5.54
C GLU A 270 -22.35 3.66 -6.18
N LEU A 271 -23.48 2.94 -6.18
CA LEU A 271 -23.59 1.61 -6.78
C LEU A 271 -24.57 1.65 -7.95
N ALA A 272 -24.20 1.07 -9.08
CA ALA A 272 -25.05 0.98 -10.27
C ALA A 272 -25.01 -0.43 -10.89
N GLY A 273 -26.03 -0.76 -11.70
CA GLY A 273 -26.23 -2.10 -12.25
C GLY A 273 -26.79 -3.08 -11.21
N ASP A 274 -26.16 -4.24 -11.07
CA ASP A 274 -26.44 -5.19 -9.98
C ASP A 274 -25.88 -4.64 -8.64
N THR A 275 -26.72 -3.90 -7.91
CA THR A 275 -26.34 -3.29 -6.64
C THR A 275 -26.16 -4.29 -5.50
N GLU A 276 -26.72 -5.50 -5.60
CA GLU A 276 -26.50 -6.56 -4.62
C GLU A 276 -25.09 -7.13 -4.76
N LEU A 277 -24.65 -7.40 -5.98
CA LEU A 277 -23.27 -7.76 -6.28
C LEU A 277 -22.31 -6.63 -5.87
N ALA A 278 -22.60 -5.40 -6.27
CA ALA A 278 -21.78 -4.22 -5.95
C ALA A 278 -21.57 -4.06 -4.43
N ARG A 279 -22.65 -4.16 -3.65
CA ARG A 279 -22.60 -4.07 -2.18
C ARG A 279 -21.77 -5.18 -1.56
N ARG A 280 -21.96 -6.42 -2.03
CA ARG A 280 -21.18 -7.58 -1.55
C ARG A 280 -19.69 -7.44 -1.85
N VAL A 281 -19.33 -6.82 -2.97
CA VAL A 281 -17.93 -6.48 -3.27
C VAL A 281 -17.39 -5.46 -2.27
N VAL A 282 -18.12 -4.35 -2.04
CA VAL A 282 -17.76 -3.32 -1.05
C VAL A 282 -17.56 -3.93 0.35
N ASP A 283 -18.49 -4.77 0.80
CA ASP A 283 -18.42 -5.45 2.11
C ASP A 283 -17.22 -6.40 2.25
N ASN A 284 -16.56 -6.75 1.14
CA ASN A 284 -15.48 -7.74 1.10
C ASN A 284 -14.15 -7.18 0.57
N MET A 285 -13.99 -5.85 0.46
CA MET A 285 -12.81 -5.24 -0.16
C MET A 285 -11.49 -5.49 0.57
N ALA A 286 -11.49 -5.64 1.89
CA ALA A 286 -10.27 -5.78 2.69
C ALA A 286 -9.34 -6.91 2.17
N PHE A 287 -8.14 -6.62 1.67
CA PHE A 287 -7.20 -7.65 1.20
C PHE A 287 -5.98 -7.79 2.10
N THR A 288 -5.69 -6.78 2.91
CA THR A 288 -4.67 -6.82 3.96
C THR A 288 -5.13 -7.71 5.12
N ILE A 289 -4.17 -8.26 5.87
CA ILE A 289 -4.39 -9.24 6.96
C ILE A 289 -4.09 -8.58 8.30
#